data_AF-U6GBA9-F1
#
_entry.id   AF-U6GBA9-F1
#
_cell.length_a   1.000
_cell.length_b   1.000
_cell.length_c   1.000
_cell.angle_alpha   90.00
_cell.angle_beta   90.00
_cell.angle_gamma   90.00
#
_symmetry.space_group_name_H-M   'P 1'
#
loop_
_entity.id
_entity.type
_entity.pdbx_description
1 polymer ?
#
loop_
_entity_poly.entity_id
_entity_poly.type
_entity_poly.pdbx_seq_one_letter_code
_entity_poly.pdbx_strand_id
1 'polypeptide(L)'
;MRANRCLRLSSGGCVDVDECSTGLASCASPSVATCINTSGGYFCSCIDGYEGDGRQCVASPSTAEAEISIAMDYQKTLAAAGGKEMLKEALIDAILQAIPALGDRKRLEVSRIYEGSINAAIRIHPPTAEGASYSDGSDNLRQLTAAEVLLALQEQLAEPLSSLRTGPFGEYASYTTIERYTFYDLSAAKQKFELLAFLTDWLPEWLKEAVPRELIAAVEFLVVLMCITALFMGIRRVVRRSRRRQSAVVALRRPFGVTREPFTCSAAPPRDGIINASSINQHQRQRWFESR
;
A
#
# COMPACT_ATOMS: atom_id res chain seq x y z
N MET A 1 -8.10 -12.26 -26.38
CA MET A 1 -8.56 -11.91 -27.74
C MET A 1 -10.09 -11.82 -27.72
N ARG A 2 -10.70 -10.73 -28.19
CA ARG A 2 -12.19 -10.63 -28.30
C ARG A 2 -12.64 -11.12 -29.67
N ALA A 3 -13.90 -11.55 -29.75
CA ALA A 3 -14.53 -12.23 -30.88
C ALA A 3 -14.25 -11.58 -32.25
N ASN A 4 -13.86 -12.43 -33.20
CA ASN A 4 -13.60 -12.12 -34.61
C ASN A 4 -14.69 -11.24 -35.19
N ARG A 5 -14.35 -10.01 -35.59
CA ARG A 5 -15.24 -9.15 -36.35
C ARG A 5 -14.82 -9.23 -37.80
N CYS A 6 -15.65 -9.85 -38.63
CA CYS A 6 -15.43 -9.82 -40.06
C CYS A 6 -16.70 -9.49 -40.82
N LEU A 7 -16.51 -8.82 -41.95
CA LEU A 7 -17.59 -8.50 -42.87
C LEU A 7 -17.85 -9.74 -43.73
N ARG A 8 -19.04 -10.34 -43.58
CA ARG A 8 -19.48 -11.46 -44.42
C ARG A 8 -19.81 -10.96 -45.82
N LEU A 9 -19.17 -11.56 -46.82
CA LEU A 9 -19.49 -11.39 -48.23
C LEU A 9 -20.62 -12.35 -48.64
N SER A 10 -21.40 -11.97 -49.66
CA SER A 10 -22.46 -12.81 -50.24
C SER A 10 -21.96 -14.13 -50.82
N SER A 11 -20.65 -14.22 -51.14
CA SER A 11 -19.97 -15.44 -51.61
C SER A 11 -19.54 -16.40 -50.49
N GLY A 12 -19.86 -16.09 -49.22
CA GLY A 12 -19.44 -16.89 -48.06
C GLY A 12 -18.04 -16.57 -47.55
N GLY A 13 -17.36 -15.57 -48.12
CA GLY A 13 -16.07 -15.05 -47.65
C GLY A 13 -16.19 -14.12 -46.44
N CYS A 14 -15.08 -13.94 -45.73
CA CYS A 14 -14.95 -13.11 -44.54
C CYS A 14 -13.82 -12.12 -44.82
N VAL A 15 -14.14 -10.83 -44.89
CA VAL A 15 -13.15 -9.76 -45.04
C VAL A 15 -12.81 -9.24 -43.65
N ASP A 16 -11.52 -9.20 -43.36
CA ASP A 16 -10.99 -8.66 -42.12
C ASP A 16 -11.44 -7.21 -41.91
N VAL A 17 -11.87 -6.89 -40.69
CA VAL A 17 -12.20 -5.53 -40.30
C VAL A 17 -11.02 -4.99 -39.52
N ASP A 18 -10.41 -3.92 -40.00
CA ASP A 18 -9.35 -3.26 -39.23
C ASP A 18 -9.96 -2.48 -38.05
N GLU A 19 -9.99 -3.09 -36.88
CA GLU A 19 -10.55 -2.46 -35.68
C GLU A 19 -9.70 -1.29 -35.18
N CYS A 20 -8.42 -1.23 -35.55
CA CYS A 20 -7.52 -0.14 -35.18
C CYS A 20 -7.86 1.12 -35.97
N SER A 21 -8.00 1.03 -37.30
CA SER A 21 -8.32 2.19 -38.14
C SER A 21 -9.77 2.66 -37.99
N THR A 22 -10.69 1.75 -37.64
CA THR A 22 -12.10 2.09 -37.39
C THR A 22 -12.39 2.62 -35.99
N GLY A 23 -11.41 2.59 -35.08
CA GLY A 23 -11.59 2.99 -33.68
C GLY A 23 -12.49 2.05 -32.87
N LEU A 24 -12.73 0.83 -33.37
CA LEU A 24 -13.51 -0.21 -32.69
C LEU A 24 -12.66 -0.99 -31.68
N ALA A 25 -11.33 -0.87 -31.77
CA ALA A 25 -10.39 -1.50 -30.86
C ALA A 25 -10.51 -0.90 -29.45
N SER A 26 -10.79 -1.75 -28.46
CA SER A 26 -10.80 -1.37 -27.05
C SER A 26 -9.40 -1.34 -26.42
N CYS A 27 -8.44 -0.65 -27.04
CA CYS A 27 -7.10 -0.43 -26.48
C CYS A 27 -7.08 0.77 -25.53
N ALA A 28 -6.01 0.92 -24.74
CA ALA A 28 -5.77 2.14 -23.99
C ALA A 28 -5.56 3.34 -24.94
N SER A 29 -5.51 4.55 -24.37
CA SER A 29 -5.30 5.78 -25.15
C SER A 29 -4.09 5.64 -26.10
N PRO A 30 -4.16 6.14 -27.34
CA PRO A 30 -3.04 6.12 -28.29
C PRO A 30 -1.76 6.79 -27.76
N SER A 31 -1.88 7.62 -26.73
CA SER A 31 -0.75 8.24 -26.04
C SER A 31 0.06 7.28 -25.15
N VAL A 32 -0.47 6.10 -24.84
CA VAL A 32 0.15 5.10 -23.93
C VAL A 32 0.09 3.66 -24.48
N ALA A 33 -0.63 3.41 -25.56
CA ALA A 33 -0.72 2.10 -26.21
C ALA A 33 -0.77 2.20 -27.73
N THR A 34 -0.29 1.14 -28.37
CA THR A 34 -0.34 0.92 -29.82
C THR A 34 -1.34 -0.19 -30.13
N CYS A 35 -2.21 0.05 -31.12
CA CYS A 35 -3.11 -0.95 -31.67
C CYS A 35 -2.47 -1.60 -32.91
N ILE A 36 -2.50 -2.92 -32.98
CA ILE A 36 -1.97 -3.71 -34.10
C ILE A 36 -3.12 -4.56 -34.64
N ASN A 37 -3.52 -4.30 -35.88
CA ASN A 37 -4.52 -5.11 -36.55
C ASN A 37 -3.93 -6.46 -36.97
N THR A 38 -4.71 -7.53 -36.82
CA THR A 38 -4.33 -8.88 -37.23
C THR A 38 -5.47 -9.50 -38.04
N SER A 39 -5.16 -10.45 -38.92
CA SER A 39 -6.24 -11.13 -39.63
C SER A 39 -7.09 -11.92 -38.63
N GLY A 40 -8.37 -11.52 -38.48
CA GLY A 40 -9.30 -12.08 -37.51
C GLY A 40 -9.48 -11.26 -36.23
N GLY A 41 -8.80 -10.12 -36.05
CA GLY A 41 -9.01 -9.21 -34.92
C GLY A 41 -7.87 -8.22 -34.69
N TYR A 42 -7.56 -7.91 -33.43
CA TYR A 42 -6.52 -6.95 -33.09
C TYR A 42 -5.84 -7.27 -31.75
N PHE A 43 -4.61 -6.77 -31.58
CA PHE A 43 -3.87 -6.79 -30.32
C PHE A 43 -3.47 -5.37 -29.89
N CYS A 44 -3.42 -5.13 -28.59
CA CYS A 44 -2.99 -3.86 -28.01
C CYS A 44 -1.68 -4.09 -27.26
N SER A 45 -0.68 -3.24 -27.48
CA SER A 45 0.56 -3.24 -26.71
C SER A 45 0.74 -1.88 -26.03
N CYS A 46 1.18 -1.86 -24.78
CA CYS A 46 1.62 -0.61 -24.17
C CYS A 46 2.89 -0.12 -24.89
N ILE A 47 3.06 1.20 -24.97
CA ILE A 47 4.29 1.80 -25.53
C ILE A 47 5.43 1.77 -24.52
N ASP A 48 6.65 2.03 -24.97
CA ASP A 48 7.83 2.10 -24.11
C ASP A 48 7.64 3.07 -22.93
N GLY A 49 8.08 2.63 -21.75
CA GLY A 49 7.86 3.34 -20.49
C GLY A 49 6.52 3.02 -19.82
N TYR A 50 5.66 2.21 -20.45
CA TYR A 50 4.41 1.72 -19.87
C TYR A 50 4.35 0.19 -19.88
N GLU A 51 3.64 -0.38 -18.91
CA GLU A 51 3.40 -1.82 -18.83
C GLU A 51 1.92 -2.11 -18.52
N GLY A 52 1.46 -3.29 -18.96
CA GLY A 52 0.05 -3.66 -18.88
C GLY A 52 -0.36 -4.67 -19.96
N ASP A 53 -1.67 -4.83 -20.16
CA ASP A 53 -2.26 -5.73 -21.16
C ASP A 53 -2.63 -5.03 -22.48
N GLY A 54 -2.18 -3.78 -22.65
CA GLY A 54 -2.52 -2.92 -23.78
C GLY A 54 -3.91 -2.27 -23.72
N ARG A 55 -4.79 -2.72 -22.81
CA ARG A 55 -6.10 -2.09 -22.53
C ARG A 55 -6.01 -1.20 -21.29
N GLN A 56 -5.27 -1.66 -20.30
CA GLN A 56 -4.81 -0.91 -19.14
C GLN A 56 -3.30 -0.81 -19.24
N CYS A 57 -2.78 0.41 -19.42
CA CYS A 57 -1.34 0.70 -19.43
C CYS A 57 -1.04 1.69 -18.31
N VAL A 58 -0.04 1.39 -17.49
CA VAL A 58 0.46 2.24 -16.41
C VAL A 58 1.95 2.48 -16.59
N ALA A 59 2.50 3.55 -16.02
CA ALA A 59 3.93 3.82 -16.12
C ALA A 59 4.74 2.66 -15.50
N SER A 60 5.81 2.23 -16.19
CA SER A 60 6.75 1.24 -15.71
C SER A 60 7.83 1.92 -14.85
N PRO A 61 8.28 1.32 -13.72
CA PRO A 61 7.84 0.04 -13.16
C PRO A 61 6.47 0.13 -12.49
N SER A 62 5.69 -0.96 -12.54
CA SER A 62 4.38 -1.04 -11.88
C SER A 62 4.26 -2.24 -10.94
N THR A 63 3.22 -2.22 -10.10
CA THR A 63 2.77 -3.37 -9.32
C THR A 63 1.53 -3.95 -9.98
N ALA A 64 1.46 -5.26 -10.13
CA ALA A 64 0.25 -5.94 -10.61
C ALA A 64 -0.42 -6.71 -9.47
N GLU A 65 -1.75 -6.73 -9.44
CA GLU A 65 -2.54 -7.59 -8.56
C GLU A 65 -3.41 -8.48 -9.44
N ALA A 66 -3.29 -9.80 -9.28
CA ALA A 66 -4.07 -10.78 -10.00
C ALA A 66 -4.86 -11.66 -9.05
N GLU A 67 -6.14 -11.84 -9.38
CA GLU A 67 -7.03 -12.81 -8.74
C GLU A 67 -6.98 -14.10 -9.56
N ILE A 68 -6.44 -15.16 -8.97
CA ILE A 68 -6.41 -16.49 -9.56
C ILE A 68 -7.42 -17.39 -8.87
N SER A 69 -8.04 -18.29 -9.63
CA SER A 69 -8.90 -19.35 -9.13
C SER A 69 -8.30 -20.70 -9.48
N ILE A 70 -8.13 -21.54 -8.46
CA ILE A 70 -7.61 -22.90 -8.57
C ILE A 70 -8.70 -23.85 -8.06
N ALA A 71 -9.31 -24.60 -8.97
CA ALA A 71 -10.44 -25.45 -8.65
C ALA A 71 -10.00 -26.79 -8.01
N MET A 72 -9.99 -26.80 -6.68
CA MET A 72 -9.67 -27.94 -5.80
C MET A 72 -10.43 -27.86 -4.47
N ASP A 73 -10.38 -28.92 -3.67
CA ASP A 73 -11.04 -29.00 -2.35
C ASP A 73 -10.31 -28.13 -1.32
N TYR A 74 -10.84 -26.92 -1.10
CA TYR A 74 -10.26 -25.93 -0.18
C TYR A 74 -10.02 -26.49 1.23
N GLN A 75 -10.96 -27.24 1.80
CA GLN A 75 -10.85 -27.72 3.19
C GLN A 75 -9.75 -28.79 3.31
N LYS A 76 -9.70 -29.70 2.33
CA LYS A 76 -8.66 -30.73 2.27
C LYS A 76 -7.28 -30.12 2.08
N THR A 77 -7.14 -29.16 1.17
CA THR A 77 -5.86 -28.48 0.93
C THR A 77 -5.42 -27.66 2.13
N LEU A 78 -6.34 -26.96 2.81
CA LEU A 78 -6.04 -26.18 4.01
C LEU A 78 -5.54 -27.07 5.15
N ALA A 79 -6.18 -28.23 5.36
CA ALA A 79 -5.77 -29.21 6.36
C ALA A 79 -4.39 -29.80 6.05
N ALA A 80 -4.12 -30.15 4.78
CA ALA A 80 -2.83 -30.68 4.35
C ALA A 80 -1.70 -29.66 4.48
N ALA A 81 -1.98 -28.38 4.23
CA ALA A 81 -1.02 -27.29 4.38
C ALA A 81 -0.70 -26.97 5.86
N GLY A 82 -1.56 -27.36 6.80
CA GLY A 82 -1.43 -26.94 8.20
C GLY A 82 -1.93 -25.52 8.46
N GLY A 83 -2.87 -25.03 7.64
CA GLY A 83 -3.52 -23.73 7.80
C GLY A 83 -3.26 -22.73 6.68
N LYS A 84 -3.91 -21.56 6.78
CA LYS A 84 -3.99 -20.56 5.72
C LYS A 84 -2.63 -19.90 5.41
N GLU A 85 -1.82 -19.63 6.43
CA GLU A 85 -0.50 -19.01 6.24
C GLU A 85 0.48 -19.94 5.54
N MET A 86 0.53 -21.22 5.95
CA MET A 86 1.34 -22.22 5.26
C MET A 86 0.89 -22.44 3.82
N LEU A 87 -0.42 -22.36 3.55
CA LEU A 87 -0.96 -22.42 2.19
C LEU A 87 -0.52 -21.24 1.33
N LYS A 88 -0.46 -20.01 1.88
CA LYS A 88 0.06 -18.84 1.17
C LYS A 88 1.52 -19.04 0.77
N GLU A 89 2.36 -19.49 1.71
CA GLU A 89 3.78 -19.73 1.45
C GLU A 89 3.98 -20.84 0.40
N ALA A 90 3.23 -21.92 0.51
CA ALA A 90 3.28 -23.01 -0.47
C ALA A 90 2.85 -22.57 -1.87
N LEU A 91 1.89 -21.65 -1.97
CA LEU A 91 1.49 -21.05 -3.25
C LEU A 91 2.60 -20.18 -3.83
N ILE A 92 3.27 -19.37 -3.00
CA ILE A 92 4.43 -18.57 -3.43
C ILE A 92 5.54 -19.47 -3.96
N ASP A 93 5.86 -20.55 -3.23
CA ASP A 93 6.90 -21.50 -3.65
C ASP A 93 6.54 -22.20 -4.97
N ALA A 94 5.27 -22.56 -5.17
CA ALA A 94 4.80 -23.15 -6.43
C ALA A 94 4.95 -22.18 -7.62
N ILE A 95 4.65 -20.88 -7.42
CA ILE A 95 4.83 -19.84 -8.46
C ILE A 95 6.31 -19.65 -8.79
N LEU A 96 7.18 -19.58 -7.78
CA LEU A 96 8.63 -19.42 -7.97
C LEU A 96 9.23 -20.63 -8.70
N GLN A 97 8.73 -21.84 -8.43
CA GLN A 97 9.15 -23.04 -9.15
C GLN A 97 8.67 -23.04 -10.61
N ALA A 98 7.45 -22.57 -10.87
CA ALA A 98 6.89 -22.47 -12.22
C ALA A 98 7.56 -21.36 -13.05
N ILE A 99 8.00 -20.28 -12.41
CA ILE A 99 8.60 -19.10 -13.05
C ILE A 99 9.95 -18.78 -12.39
N PRO A 100 11.02 -19.54 -12.71
CA PRO A 100 12.34 -19.33 -12.08
C PRO A 100 12.92 -17.92 -12.32
N ALA A 101 12.54 -17.28 -13.43
CA ALA A 101 12.97 -15.92 -13.79
C ALA A 101 12.43 -14.81 -12.87
N LEU A 102 11.52 -15.13 -11.94
CA LEU A 102 11.10 -14.18 -10.92
C LEU A 102 12.23 -13.80 -9.96
N GLY A 103 13.10 -14.77 -9.66
CA GLY A 103 14.30 -14.64 -8.83
C GLY A 103 14.07 -14.43 -7.33
N ASP A 104 13.20 -13.48 -6.95
CA ASP A 104 13.05 -13.03 -5.56
C ASP A 104 11.63 -13.25 -5.01
N ARG A 105 11.54 -14.01 -3.89
CA ARG A 105 10.30 -14.25 -3.13
C ARG A 105 9.61 -12.96 -2.71
N LYS A 106 10.37 -11.90 -2.40
CA LYS A 106 9.83 -10.60 -1.96
C LYS A 106 9.01 -9.88 -3.02
N ARG A 107 9.09 -10.34 -4.28
CA ARG A 107 8.28 -9.79 -5.36
C ARG A 107 6.85 -10.30 -5.36
N LEU A 108 6.54 -11.36 -4.61
CA LEU A 108 5.21 -11.93 -4.53
C LEU A 108 4.62 -11.74 -3.13
N GLU A 109 3.37 -11.33 -3.08
CA GLU A 109 2.57 -11.30 -1.86
C GLU A 109 1.20 -11.95 -2.13
N VAL A 110 0.87 -13.01 -1.40
CA VAL A 110 -0.48 -13.60 -1.43
C VAL A 110 -1.31 -12.91 -0.35
N SER A 111 -2.11 -11.93 -0.76
CA SER A 111 -2.83 -11.06 0.17
C SER A 111 -4.05 -11.75 0.81
N ARG A 112 -4.77 -12.59 0.06
CA ARG A 112 -6.03 -13.21 0.52
C ARG A 112 -6.24 -14.57 -0.13
N ILE A 113 -6.86 -15.48 0.63
CA ILE A 113 -7.37 -16.78 0.18
C ILE A 113 -8.84 -16.89 0.64
N TYR A 114 -9.73 -17.33 -0.25
CA TYR A 114 -11.17 -17.47 -0.01
C TYR A 114 -11.67 -18.90 -0.23
N GLU A 115 -12.88 -19.22 0.25
CA GLU A 115 -13.47 -20.56 0.25
C GLU A 115 -14.17 -20.96 -1.07
N GLY A 116 -14.39 -22.26 -1.27
CA GLY A 116 -15.10 -22.88 -2.39
C GLY A 116 -14.15 -23.50 -3.43
N SER A 117 -13.19 -22.72 -3.90
CA SER A 117 -12.00 -23.10 -4.65
C SER A 117 -10.87 -22.22 -4.15
N ILE A 118 -9.60 -22.58 -4.33
CA ILE A 118 -8.50 -21.73 -3.84
C ILE A 118 -8.45 -20.49 -4.73
N ASN A 119 -9.11 -19.43 -4.26
CA ASN A 119 -9.10 -18.12 -4.88
C ASN A 119 -8.06 -17.27 -4.16
N ALA A 120 -7.01 -16.87 -4.87
CA ALA A 120 -5.89 -16.15 -4.31
C ALA A 120 -5.68 -14.81 -5.01
N ALA A 121 -5.51 -13.75 -4.22
CA ALA A 121 -5.11 -12.44 -4.72
C ALA A 121 -3.59 -12.29 -4.56
N ILE A 122 -2.88 -12.36 -5.69
CA ILE A 122 -1.41 -12.30 -5.77
C ILE A 122 -1.00 -10.90 -6.20
N ARG A 123 -0.16 -10.24 -5.41
CA ARG A 123 0.52 -9.01 -5.80
C ARG A 123 1.92 -9.32 -6.28
N ILE A 124 2.29 -8.68 -7.38
CA ILE A 124 3.57 -8.79 -8.06
C ILE A 124 4.22 -7.41 -8.01
N HIS A 125 5.28 -7.29 -7.24
CA HIS A 125 6.05 -6.06 -7.12
C HIS A 125 7.06 -5.91 -8.27
N PRO A 126 7.38 -4.66 -8.64
CA PRO A 126 8.40 -4.41 -9.65
C PRO A 126 9.77 -4.91 -9.19
N PRO A 127 10.68 -5.20 -10.13
CA PRO A 127 12.06 -5.55 -9.81
C PRO A 127 12.74 -4.47 -8.98
N THR A 128 13.56 -4.86 -8.00
CA THR A 128 14.36 -3.92 -7.21
C THR A 128 15.49 -3.36 -8.06
N ALA A 129 15.78 -2.05 -7.90
CA ALA A 129 16.76 -1.33 -8.72
C ALA A 129 18.18 -1.92 -8.70
N GLU A 130 18.50 -2.81 -7.74
CA GLU A 130 19.78 -3.52 -7.68
C GLU A 130 19.96 -4.55 -8.81
N GLY A 131 18.90 -4.93 -9.53
CA GLY A 131 18.93 -5.86 -10.67
C GLY A 131 18.62 -5.24 -12.04
N ALA A 132 18.42 -3.92 -12.12
CA ALA A 132 18.05 -3.21 -13.34
C ALA A 132 19.25 -2.56 -14.06
N SER A 133 20.48 -3.05 -13.83
CA SER A 133 21.63 -2.63 -14.63
C SER A 133 21.66 -3.44 -15.92
N TYR A 134 21.53 -2.73 -17.04
CA TYR A 134 21.79 -3.23 -18.38
C TYR A 134 23.28 -3.60 -18.44
N SER A 135 23.63 -4.85 -18.09
CA SER A 135 24.98 -5.37 -18.24
C SER A 135 24.98 -6.45 -19.31
N ASP A 136 25.58 -6.05 -20.43
CA ASP A 136 26.09 -6.90 -21.49
C ASP A 136 27.06 -7.93 -20.89
N GLY A 137 26.79 -9.21 -21.13
CA GLY A 137 27.74 -10.30 -20.92
C GLY A 137 27.98 -10.78 -19.47
N SER A 138 27.06 -11.57 -18.91
CA SER A 138 27.34 -12.70 -17.99
C SER A 138 26.03 -13.15 -17.34
N ASP A 139 25.42 -14.25 -17.81
CA ASP A 139 24.47 -15.16 -17.12
C ASP A 139 23.55 -14.59 -16.00
N ASN A 140 23.15 -13.33 -16.12
CA ASN A 140 22.28 -12.62 -15.19
C ASN A 140 20.90 -12.62 -15.84
N LEU A 141 20.05 -13.51 -15.36
CA LEU A 141 18.69 -13.68 -15.81
C LEU A 141 17.96 -12.33 -15.67
N ARG A 142 17.57 -11.72 -16.81
CA ARG A 142 16.81 -10.47 -16.85
C ARG A 142 15.59 -10.60 -15.94
N GLN A 143 15.45 -9.69 -14.97
CA GLN A 143 14.28 -9.69 -14.09
C GLN A 143 13.02 -9.30 -14.87
N LEU A 144 11.98 -10.12 -14.74
CA LEU A 144 10.71 -9.91 -15.44
C LEU A 144 9.95 -8.70 -14.89
N THR A 145 9.30 -7.91 -15.75
CA THR A 145 8.33 -6.86 -15.37
C THR A 145 7.05 -7.48 -14.80
N ALA A 146 6.20 -6.71 -14.11
CA ALA A 146 4.95 -7.25 -13.56
C ALA A 146 4.03 -7.81 -14.67
N ALA A 147 4.02 -7.19 -15.85
CA ALA A 147 3.26 -7.68 -17.01
C ALA A 147 3.83 -8.99 -17.57
N GLU A 148 5.17 -9.10 -17.69
CA GLU A 148 5.83 -10.33 -18.14
C GLU A 148 5.57 -11.49 -17.16
N VAL A 149 5.56 -11.22 -15.85
CA VAL A 149 5.21 -12.21 -14.82
C VAL A 149 3.78 -12.69 -14.98
N LEU A 150 2.82 -11.79 -15.19
CA LEU A 150 1.42 -12.19 -15.40
C LEU A 150 1.24 -13.06 -16.64
N LEU A 151 1.95 -12.74 -17.72
CA LEU A 151 1.92 -13.53 -18.94
C LEU A 151 2.49 -14.94 -18.70
N ALA A 152 3.66 -15.04 -18.06
CA ALA A 152 4.27 -16.32 -17.70
C ALA A 152 3.37 -17.13 -16.75
N LEU A 153 2.71 -16.46 -15.79
CA LEU A 153 1.75 -17.10 -14.88
C LEU A 153 0.55 -17.67 -15.66
N GLN A 154 0.02 -16.92 -16.62
CA GLN A 154 -1.08 -17.38 -17.46
C GLN A 154 -0.70 -18.62 -18.27
N GLU A 155 0.50 -18.66 -18.85
CA GLU A 155 1.03 -19.82 -19.57
C GLU A 155 1.14 -21.03 -18.64
N GLN A 156 1.74 -20.86 -17.46
CA GLN A 156 1.91 -21.93 -16.49
C GLN A 156 0.57 -22.47 -15.95
N LEU A 157 -0.43 -21.61 -15.76
CA LEU A 157 -1.78 -22.06 -15.37
C LEU A 157 -2.51 -22.79 -16.51
N ALA A 158 -2.14 -22.58 -17.77
CA ALA A 158 -2.68 -23.33 -18.90
C ALA A 158 -2.02 -24.71 -19.07
N GLU A 159 -0.76 -24.85 -18.65
CA GLU A 159 0.02 -26.08 -18.78
C GLU A 159 -0.41 -27.16 -17.76
N PRO A 160 -0.89 -28.35 -18.21
CA PRO A 160 -1.36 -29.42 -17.33
C PRO A 160 -0.31 -30.00 -16.38
N LEU A 161 0.97 -29.90 -16.75
CA LEU A 161 2.11 -30.45 -16.00
C LEU A 161 2.81 -29.41 -15.13
N SER A 162 2.34 -28.16 -15.12
CA SER A 162 2.94 -27.11 -14.30
C SER A 162 2.81 -27.43 -12.81
N SER A 163 3.84 -27.09 -12.02
CA SER A 163 3.83 -27.20 -10.56
C SER A 163 2.64 -26.46 -9.92
N LEU A 164 2.12 -25.42 -10.59
CA LEU A 164 0.92 -24.67 -10.18
C LEU A 164 -0.38 -25.47 -10.30
N ARG A 165 -0.45 -26.46 -11.20
CA ARG A 165 -1.61 -27.35 -11.36
C ARG A 165 -1.48 -28.64 -10.57
N THR A 166 -0.26 -29.13 -10.37
CA THR A 166 0.00 -30.34 -9.58
C THR A 166 0.10 -30.07 -8.09
N GLY A 167 0.18 -28.80 -7.69
CA GLY A 167 0.20 -28.33 -6.31
C GLY A 167 1.38 -28.90 -5.49
N PRO A 168 1.61 -28.37 -4.28
CA PRO A 168 2.54 -28.96 -3.32
C PRO A 168 2.01 -30.27 -2.71
N PHE A 169 0.73 -30.59 -2.92
CA PHE A 169 0.01 -31.66 -2.21
C PHE A 169 -0.45 -32.82 -3.13
N GLY A 170 -0.03 -32.83 -4.40
CA GLY A 170 -0.25 -33.95 -5.31
C GLY A 170 -1.68 -34.14 -5.81
N GLU A 171 -2.58 -33.19 -5.55
CA GLU A 171 -3.93 -33.18 -6.10
C GLU A 171 -4.00 -32.28 -7.34
N TYR A 172 -4.54 -32.82 -8.43
CA TYR A 172 -4.70 -32.08 -9.68
C TYR A 172 -5.83 -31.05 -9.57
N ALA A 173 -5.52 -29.79 -9.84
CA ALA A 173 -6.53 -28.77 -10.06
C ALA A 173 -7.31 -29.08 -11.35
N SER A 174 -8.65 -29.15 -11.23
CA SER A 174 -9.53 -29.45 -12.37
C SER A 174 -9.43 -28.38 -13.47
N TYR A 175 -9.36 -27.11 -13.07
CA TYR A 175 -8.96 -25.99 -13.89
C TYR A 175 -8.30 -24.91 -13.03
N THR A 176 -7.51 -24.08 -13.70
CA THR A 176 -6.80 -22.94 -13.13
C THR A 176 -6.96 -21.76 -14.06
N THR A 177 -7.35 -20.60 -13.53
CA THR A 177 -7.54 -19.40 -14.35
C THR A 177 -7.17 -18.14 -13.59
N ILE A 178 -6.73 -17.13 -14.32
CA ILE A 178 -6.69 -15.76 -13.83
C ILE A 178 -8.08 -15.17 -14.08
N GLU A 179 -8.81 -14.79 -13.03
CA GLU A 179 -10.15 -14.20 -13.15
C GLU A 179 -10.09 -12.73 -13.55
N ARG A 180 -9.14 -12.01 -12.93
CA ARG A 180 -8.91 -10.58 -13.16
C ARG A 180 -7.48 -10.24 -12.80
N TYR A 181 -6.92 -9.24 -13.47
CA TYR A 181 -5.71 -8.56 -13.04
C TYR A 181 -5.88 -7.04 -13.16
N THR A 182 -5.13 -6.31 -12.35
CA THR A 182 -5.09 -4.84 -12.35
C THR A 182 -3.66 -4.36 -12.15
N PHE A 183 -3.26 -3.35 -12.91
CA PHE A 183 -1.95 -2.72 -12.80
C PHE A 183 -2.03 -1.39 -12.03
N TYR A 184 -1.05 -1.15 -11.17
CA TYR A 184 -0.92 0.05 -10.36
C TYR A 184 0.46 0.68 -10.58
N ASP A 185 0.48 1.95 -10.93
CA ASP A 185 1.71 2.76 -10.92
C ASP A 185 2.30 2.81 -9.50
N LEU A 186 3.62 2.90 -9.37
CA LEU A 186 4.34 3.16 -8.12
C LEU A 186 3.80 4.37 -7.34
N SER A 187 3.26 5.37 -8.03
CA SER A 187 2.59 6.52 -7.40
C SER A 187 1.28 6.13 -6.68
N ALA A 188 0.54 5.17 -7.26
CA ALA A 188 -0.71 4.62 -6.71
C ALA A 188 -0.47 3.50 -5.70
N ALA A 189 0.57 2.68 -5.89
CA ALA A 189 0.95 1.59 -4.99
C ALA A 189 1.35 2.09 -3.60
N LYS A 190 1.89 3.31 -3.50
CA LYS A 190 2.21 3.96 -2.21
C LYS A 190 0.99 4.51 -1.45
N GLN A 191 -0.23 4.40 -2.00
CA GLN A 191 -1.38 5.04 -1.37
C GLN A 191 -2.65 4.18 -1.42
N LYS A 192 -2.63 3.08 -0.68
CA LYS A 192 -3.82 2.64 0.04
C LYS A 192 -3.52 2.62 1.53
N PHE A 193 -3.43 3.80 2.13
CA PHE A 193 -3.64 3.89 3.58
C PHE A 193 -5.12 3.55 3.81
N GLU A 194 -5.42 2.26 3.90
CA GLU A 194 -6.74 1.82 4.37
C GLU A 194 -6.81 2.24 5.84
N LEU A 195 -7.42 3.41 6.07
CA LEU A 195 -7.63 3.98 7.38
C LEU A 195 -8.26 2.93 8.31
N LEU A 196 -9.14 2.09 7.76
CA LEU A 196 -9.74 0.95 8.44
C LEU A 196 -8.70 -0.13 8.83
N ALA A 197 -7.77 -0.49 7.95
CA ALA A 197 -6.72 -1.46 8.27
C ALA A 197 -5.79 -0.94 9.38
N PHE A 198 -5.43 0.35 9.34
CA PHE A 198 -4.66 0.98 10.40
C PHE A 198 -5.42 1.08 11.73
N LEU A 199 -6.70 1.47 11.67
CA LEU A 199 -7.54 1.59 12.86
C LEU A 199 -7.90 0.23 13.46
N THR A 200 -7.93 -0.85 12.67
CA THR A 200 -8.24 -2.22 13.13
C THR A 200 -7.01 -3.07 13.42
N ASP A 201 -5.80 -2.53 13.31
CA ASP A 201 -4.56 -3.31 13.44
C ASP A 201 -4.39 -3.95 14.83
N TRP A 202 -4.91 -3.29 15.87
CA TRP A 202 -4.92 -3.79 17.24
C TRP A 202 -5.97 -4.90 17.50
N LEU A 203 -6.83 -5.21 16.52
CA LEU A 203 -7.90 -6.19 16.66
C LEU A 203 -7.35 -7.62 16.43
N PRO A 204 -7.68 -8.60 17.29
CA PRO A 204 -7.31 -10.00 17.07
C PRO A 204 -7.90 -10.55 15.75
N GLU A 205 -7.15 -11.40 15.04
CA GLU A 205 -7.56 -11.94 13.74
C GLU A 205 -8.89 -12.70 13.78
N TRP A 206 -9.16 -13.48 14.84
CA TRP A 206 -10.43 -14.19 15.01
C TRP A 206 -11.65 -13.26 15.02
N LEU A 207 -11.48 -12.01 15.45
CA LEU A 207 -12.55 -11.02 15.51
C LEU A 207 -12.73 -10.31 14.16
N LYS A 208 -11.64 -10.10 13.41
CA LYS A 208 -11.69 -9.56 12.03
C LYS A 208 -12.38 -10.53 11.06
N GLU A 209 -12.25 -11.84 11.30
CA GLU A 209 -12.88 -12.88 10.47
C GLU A 209 -14.35 -13.11 10.83
N ALA A 210 -14.72 -13.02 12.12
CA ALA A 210 -16.09 -13.27 12.57
C ALA A 210 -17.06 -12.10 12.36
N VAL A 211 -16.55 -10.87 12.20
CA VAL A 211 -17.38 -9.65 12.18
C VAL A 211 -17.35 -8.97 10.80
N PRO A 212 -18.52 -8.58 10.24
CA PRO A 212 -18.56 -7.84 8.98
C PRO A 212 -17.81 -6.51 9.06
N ARG A 213 -17.04 -6.17 8.01
CA ARG A 213 -16.23 -4.94 7.95
C ARG A 213 -17.04 -3.66 8.20
N GLU A 214 -18.30 -3.63 7.77
CA GLU A 214 -19.20 -2.49 7.98
C GLU A 214 -19.48 -2.22 9.46
N LEU A 215 -19.59 -3.28 10.27
CA LEU A 215 -19.87 -3.15 11.70
C LEU A 215 -18.63 -2.65 12.45
N ILE A 216 -17.44 -3.15 12.08
CA ILE A 216 -16.17 -2.68 12.64
C ILE A 216 -15.98 -1.19 12.35
N ALA A 217 -16.20 -0.78 11.10
CA ALA A 217 -16.11 0.62 10.68
C ALA A 217 -17.10 1.53 11.45
N ALA A 218 -18.34 1.07 11.66
CA ALA A 218 -19.34 1.83 12.40
C ALA A 218 -18.95 2.05 13.87
N VAL A 219 -18.41 1.03 14.54
CA VAL A 219 -17.96 1.14 15.93
C VAL A 219 -16.78 2.10 16.04
N GLU A 220 -15.80 2.02 15.14
CA GLU A 220 -14.68 2.95 15.11
C GLU A 220 -15.12 4.40 14.93
N PHE A 221 -16.08 4.64 14.02
CA PHE A 221 -16.61 5.98 13.79
C PHE A 221 -17.27 6.57 15.06
N LEU A 222 -18.00 5.74 15.81
CA LEU A 222 -18.61 6.15 17.08
C LEU A 222 -17.55 6.47 18.13
N VAL A 223 -16.48 5.68 18.24
CA VAL A 223 -15.38 5.93 19.18
C VAL A 223 -14.66 7.24 18.85
N VAL A 224 -14.37 7.48 17.57
CA VAL A 224 -13.74 8.73 17.12
C VAL A 224 -14.64 9.94 17.43
N LEU A 225 -15.95 9.83 17.19
CA LEU A 225 -16.91 10.89 17.51
C LEU A 225 -16.97 11.19 19.02
N MET A 226 -16.91 10.16 19.87
CA MET A 226 -16.84 10.31 21.32
C MET A 226 -15.56 11.03 21.77
N CYS A 227 -14.40 10.71 21.17
CA CYS A 227 -13.14 11.39 21.45
C CYS A 227 -13.16 12.86 21.03
N ILE A 228 -13.68 13.17 19.84
CA ILE A 228 -13.80 14.56 19.33
C ILE A 228 -14.70 15.39 20.24
N THR A 229 -15.85 14.85 20.65
CA THR A 229 -16.78 15.56 21.54
C THR A 229 -16.18 15.79 22.93
N ALA A 230 -15.43 14.82 23.47
CA ALA A 230 -14.70 14.98 24.73
C ALA A 230 -13.62 16.06 24.67
N LEU A 231 -12.83 16.09 23.60
CA LEU A 231 -11.83 17.13 23.33
C LEU A 231 -12.49 18.51 23.25
N PHE A 232 -13.58 18.63 22.49
CA PHE A 232 -14.30 19.89 22.35
C PHE A 232 -14.90 20.38 23.68
N MET A 233 -15.42 19.46 24.50
CA MET A 233 -15.86 19.77 25.86
C MET A 233 -14.68 20.21 26.76
N GLY A 234 -13.52 19.56 26.64
CA GLY A 234 -12.29 19.94 27.33
C GLY A 234 -11.83 21.35 26.97
N ILE A 235 -11.76 21.67 25.68
CA ILE A 235 -11.41 23.00 25.18
C ILE A 235 -12.42 24.04 25.68
N ARG A 236 -13.73 23.76 25.61
CA ARG A 236 -14.78 24.64 26.16
C ARG A 236 -14.60 24.89 27.66
N ARG A 237 -14.21 23.88 28.44
CA ARG A 237 -13.92 24.03 29.89
C ARG A 237 -12.68 24.91 30.13
N VAL A 238 -11.62 24.75 29.34
CA VAL A 238 -10.40 25.58 29.44
C VAL A 238 -10.70 27.03 29.07
N VAL A 239 -11.43 27.27 27.98
CA VAL A 239 -11.84 28.63 27.56
C VAL A 239 -12.75 29.29 28.61
N ARG A 240 -13.71 28.54 29.18
CA ARG A 240 -14.54 29.06 30.29
C ARG A 240 -13.72 29.39 31.53
N ARG A 241 -12.75 28.55 31.90
CA ARG A 241 -11.84 28.83 33.03
C ARG A 241 -10.95 30.05 32.76
N SER A 242 -10.46 30.22 31.54
CA SER A 242 -9.69 31.40 31.12
C SER A 242 -10.52 32.69 31.21
N ARG A 243 -11.75 32.68 30.69
CA ARG A 243 -12.67 33.83 30.82
C ARG A 243 -12.99 34.17 32.27
N ARG A 244 -13.24 33.17 33.13
CA ARG A 244 -13.45 33.39 34.58
C ARG A 244 -12.24 34.00 35.28
N ARG A 245 -11.02 33.60 34.92
CA ARG A 245 -9.78 34.20 35.45
C ARG A 245 -9.62 35.65 35.00
N GLN A 246 -9.92 35.99 33.75
CA GLN A 246 -9.88 37.37 33.26
C GLN A 246 -10.90 38.27 33.97
N SER A 247 -12.13 37.80 34.22
CA SER A 247 -13.12 38.56 34.99
C SER A 247 -12.74 38.79 36.46
N ALA A 248 -12.02 37.84 37.09
CA ALA A 248 -11.54 37.99 38.47
C ALA A 248 -10.38 39.00 38.60
N VAL A 249 -9.50 39.08 37.60
CA VAL A 249 -8.38 40.05 37.57
C VAL A 249 -8.89 41.49 37.39
N VAL A 250 -9.97 41.70 36.64
CA VAL A 250 -10.60 43.01 36.47
C VAL A 250 -11.32 43.48 37.76
N ALA A 251 -11.85 42.56 38.57
CA ALA A 251 -12.51 42.89 39.83
C ALA A 251 -11.53 43.35 40.95
N LEU A 252 -10.27 42.94 40.90
CA LEU A 252 -9.20 43.32 41.85
C LEU A 252 -8.50 44.65 41.50
N ARG A 253 -8.79 45.26 40.34
CA ARG A 253 -8.23 46.54 39.87
C ARG A 253 -9.22 47.71 40.00
N ARG A 254 -9.86 47.87 41.17
CA ARG A 254 -10.49 49.16 41.51
C ARG A 254 -9.46 50.01 42.27
N PRO A 255 -9.10 51.22 41.79
CA PRO A 255 -8.05 52.02 42.41
C PRO A 255 -8.55 52.70 43.69
N PHE A 256 -7.91 52.41 44.82
CA PHE A 256 -7.87 53.33 45.96
C PHE A 256 -6.99 54.53 45.54
N GLY A 257 -7.58 55.72 45.50
CA GLY A 257 -6.85 56.94 45.13
C GLY A 257 -5.96 57.44 46.27
N VAL A 258 -4.71 57.79 45.97
CA VAL A 258 -3.91 58.78 46.72
C VAL A 258 -2.91 59.43 45.74
N THR A 259 -2.94 60.75 45.71
CA THR A 259 -2.03 61.67 45.00
C THR A 259 -0.71 61.88 45.75
N ARG A 260 0.46 61.93 45.07
CA ARG A 260 1.49 63.01 45.19
C ARG A 260 2.82 62.72 44.47
N GLU A 261 3.18 63.71 43.65
CA GLU A 261 4.46 64.35 43.25
C GLU A 261 5.85 63.65 43.23
N PRO A 262 6.75 64.11 42.32
CA PRO A 262 8.07 63.50 42.08
C PRO A 262 9.23 64.19 42.82
N PHE A 263 10.21 63.41 43.28
CA PHE A 263 11.51 63.90 43.74
C PHE A 263 12.65 63.40 42.84
N THR A 264 13.45 64.33 42.34
CA THR A 264 14.72 64.13 41.63
C THR A 264 15.90 64.20 42.60
N CYS A 265 16.95 63.41 42.40
CA CYS A 265 18.29 63.71 42.93
C CYS A 265 19.40 63.26 41.96
N SER A 266 20.37 64.17 41.78
CA SER A 266 21.57 64.10 40.95
C SER A 266 22.72 63.29 41.57
N ALA A 267 23.67 62.94 40.71
CA ALA A 267 24.87 62.12 40.95
C ALA A 267 26.05 62.85 41.64
N ALA A 268 26.90 62.07 42.34
CA ALA A 268 28.34 62.27 42.57
C ALA A 268 28.95 60.99 43.21
N PRO A 269 30.29 60.81 43.35
CA PRO A 269 31.28 60.48 42.32
C PRO A 269 32.10 59.18 42.67
N PRO A 270 33.09 58.74 41.85
CA PRO A 270 33.72 57.42 41.94
C PRO A 270 35.12 57.42 42.62
N ARG A 271 35.60 56.25 43.09
CA ARG A 271 37.03 55.87 43.17
C ARG A 271 37.27 54.40 43.56
N ASP A 272 37.92 53.71 42.63
CA ASP A 272 38.89 52.60 42.66
C ASP A 272 39.26 51.87 43.96
N GLY A 273 39.38 50.53 43.85
CA GLY A 273 40.61 49.85 44.32
C GLY A 273 40.48 48.56 45.14
N ILE A 274 40.59 47.41 44.44
CA ILE A 274 41.31 46.16 44.80
C ILE A 274 40.94 45.41 46.09
N ILE A 275 40.33 44.21 45.95
CA ILE A 275 40.84 42.93 46.53
C ILE A 275 40.41 41.78 45.60
N ASN A 276 41.39 41.00 45.13
CA ASN A 276 41.17 39.68 44.53
C ASN A 276 41.62 38.64 45.56
N ALA A 277 40.81 37.63 45.86
CA ALA A 277 41.24 36.48 46.64
C ALA A 277 40.52 35.22 46.15
N SER A 278 41.31 34.45 45.43
CA SER A 278 41.23 33.01 45.25
C SER A 278 40.79 32.25 46.50
N SER A 279 40.23 31.04 46.25
CA SER A 279 39.78 30.03 47.22
C SER A 279 38.35 30.22 47.76
N ILE A 280 37.40 29.48 47.20
CA ILE A 280 36.74 28.41 47.96
C ILE A 280 36.31 27.28 47.02
N ASN A 281 36.68 26.09 47.47
CA ASN A 281 36.76 24.84 46.74
C ASN A 281 35.43 24.24 46.29
N GLN A 282 35.51 23.75 45.07
CA GLN A 282 34.81 22.70 44.35
C GLN A 282 34.71 21.36 45.11
N HIS A 283 33.97 21.30 46.23
CA HIS A 283 33.81 20.02 46.96
C HIS A 283 32.43 19.73 47.57
N GLN A 284 31.31 20.08 46.91
CA GLN A 284 29.98 19.53 47.26
C GLN A 284 28.98 19.39 46.08
N ARG A 285 29.45 19.08 44.87
CA ARG A 285 28.56 18.68 43.75
C ARG A 285 28.91 17.29 43.24
N GLN A 286 28.56 16.24 43.99
CA GLN A 286 28.33 14.87 43.47
C GLN A 286 27.99 13.90 44.62
N ARG A 287 26.71 13.80 44.99
CA ARG A 287 26.08 12.62 45.65
C ARG A 287 24.56 12.72 45.53
N TRP A 288 24.02 12.49 44.33
CA TRP A 288 22.57 12.29 44.11
C TRP A 288 22.34 11.31 42.95
N PHE A 289 23.11 10.22 42.93
CA PHE A 289 22.74 8.98 42.25
C PHE A 289 22.70 7.88 43.30
N GLU A 290 21.66 7.04 43.20
CA GLU A 290 21.31 5.86 44.03
C GLU A 290 20.47 6.13 45.30
N SER A 291 19.14 6.17 45.13
CA SER A 291 18.18 5.35 45.90
C SER A 291 16.72 5.66 45.51
N ARG A 292 16.23 4.98 44.47
CA ARG A 292 14.90 4.31 44.34
C ARG A 292 14.55 4.07 42.88
#